data_AF-A0A9D2T3X4-F1
#
_entry.id   AF-A0A9D2T3X4-F1
#
_cell.length_a   1.000
_cell.length_b   1.000
_cell.length_c   1.000
_cell.angle_alpha   90.00
_cell.angle_beta   90.00
_cell.angle_gamma   90.00
#
_symmetry.space_group_name_H-M   'P 1'
#
loop_
_entity.id
_entity.type
_entity.pdbx_description
1 polymer ?
#
loop_
_entity_poly.entity_id
_entity_poly.type
_entity_poly.pdbx_seq_one_letter_code
_entity_poly.pdbx_strand_id
1 'polypeptide(L)'
;TEKMAKELDVKPSDTITIRDEDRGDLKVEISAVCENYMWHYLYMTPAYYEKVYGETPDYNSIFYKTADRITEEAERIGEEALALPGTLSISYTTDLREQVDNMLGALDEVIVVLIISAGMLAFVVLYNLNNINITERQRELATLKVLGFYNGEVAMYVYRENIVLTILGAIFGIILGKILHGFIIVTVEIESVMFGRNIDLSSFVYGFLLTLLFSLLVNGAMYFKLKKINMVESLKSVE
;
A
#
# COMPACT_ATOMS: atom_id res chain seq x y z
N THR A 1 -6.05 11.46 -21.03
CA THR A 1 -5.97 10.41 -19.98
C THR A 1 -6.61 10.93 -18.70
N GLU A 2 -7.05 10.05 -17.79
CA GLU A 2 -7.83 10.43 -16.59
C GLU A 2 -7.10 11.42 -15.68
N LYS A 3 -5.82 11.21 -15.40
CA LYS A 3 -5.00 12.09 -14.57
C LYS A 3 -4.89 13.50 -15.17
N MET A 4 -4.47 13.62 -16.43
CA MET A 4 -4.42 14.90 -17.14
C MET A 4 -5.79 15.60 -17.18
N ALA A 5 -6.88 14.85 -17.39
CA ALA A 5 -8.22 15.42 -17.42
C ALA A 5 -8.62 16.01 -16.05
N LYS A 6 -8.24 15.35 -14.95
CA LYS A 6 -8.44 15.87 -13.59
C LYS A 6 -7.58 17.11 -13.30
N GLU A 7 -6.33 17.13 -13.76
CA GLU A 7 -5.41 18.26 -13.54
C GLU A 7 -5.84 19.52 -14.31
N LEU A 8 -6.38 19.34 -15.52
CA LEU A 8 -6.91 20.43 -16.34
C LEU A 8 -8.37 20.79 -16.02
N ASP A 9 -9.03 20.05 -15.13
CA ASP A 9 -10.48 20.16 -14.83
C ASP A 9 -11.37 20.10 -16.08
N VAL A 10 -11.10 19.13 -16.96
CA VAL A 10 -11.82 18.93 -18.24
C VAL A 10 -12.55 17.59 -18.31
N LYS A 11 -13.60 17.55 -19.11
CA LYS A 11 -14.49 16.39 -19.32
C LYS A 11 -14.69 16.10 -20.81
N PRO A 12 -15.26 14.94 -21.17
CA PRO A 12 -15.69 14.71 -22.54
C PRO A 12 -16.61 15.84 -23.05
N SER A 13 -16.42 16.25 -24.29
CA SER A 13 -16.99 17.41 -24.98
C SER A 13 -16.34 18.76 -24.67
N ASP A 14 -15.41 18.86 -23.72
CA ASP A 14 -14.65 20.09 -23.51
C ASP A 14 -13.56 20.24 -24.59
N THR A 15 -13.09 21.49 -24.78
CA THR A 15 -12.02 21.81 -25.71
C THR A 15 -10.73 22.12 -24.95
N ILE A 16 -9.63 21.53 -25.38
CA ILE A 16 -8.28 21.85 -24.87
C ILE A 16 -7.44 22.50 -25.97
N THR A 17 -6.45 23.27 -25.55
CA THR A 17 -5.48 23.90 -26.45
C THR A 17 -4.17 23.14 -26.39
N ILE A 18 -3.74 22.60 -27.53
CA ILE A 18 -2.40 22.05 -27.73
C ILE A 18 -1.50 23.20 -28.17
N ARG A 19 -0.46 23.49 -27.38
CA ARG A 19 0.57 24.43 -27.78
C ARG A 19 1.60 23.70 -28.63
N ASP A 20 1.71 24.12 -29.88
CA ASP A 20 2.69 23.62 -30.83
C ASP A 20 3.68 24.75 -31.15
N GLU A 21 4.99 24.50 -30.98
CA GLU A 21 6.03 25.53 -31.16
C GLU A 21 6.14 25.98 -32.62
N ASP A 22 5.82 25.11 -33.58
CA ASP A 22 5.95 25.38 -35.02
C ASP A 22 4.64 25.90 -35.62
N ARG A 23 3.50 25.46 -35.09
CA ARG A 23 2.17 25.66 -35.71
C ARG A 23 1.22 26.54 -34.93
N GLY A 24 1.62 26.96 -33.73
CA GLY A 24 0.81 27.77 -32.83
C GLY A 24 -0.24 26.95 -32.07
N ASP A 25 -1.05 27.66 -31.29
CA ASP A 25 -2.04 27.05 -30.40
C ASP A 25 -3.21 26.44 -31.20
N LEU A 26 -3.36 25.11 -31.15
CA LEU A 26 -4.41 24.33 -31.80
C LEU A 26 -5.50 23.94 -30.80
N LYS A 27 -6.77 24.12 -31.17
CA LYS A 27 -7.91 23.72 -30.33
C LYS A 27 -8.45 22.37 -30.74
N VAL A 28 -8.58 21.47 -29.78
CA VAL A 28 -9.06 20.10 -30.01
C VAL A 28 -10.15 19.74 -29.01
N GLU A 29 -11.14 18.97 -29.45
CA GLU A 29 -12.28 18.54 -28.64
C GLU A 29 -12.02 17.17 -28.03
N ILE A 30 -12.34 17.02 -26.74
CA ILE A 30 -12.17 15.77 -26.01
C ILE A 30 -13.36 14.87 -26.32
N SER A 31 -13.17 13.80 -27.10
CA SER A 31 -14.21 12.80 -27.33
C SER A 31 -14.44 11.89 -26.13
N ALA A 32 -13.36 11.41 -25.51
CA ALA A 32 -13.42 10.50 -24.37
C ALA A 32 -12.16 10.62 -23.50
N VAL A 33 -12.27 10.16 -22.25
CA VAL A 33 -11.16 10.08 -21.30
C VAL A 33 -10.91 8.61 -20.96
N CYS A 34 -9.68 8.14 -21.19
CA CYS A 34 -9.24 6.80 -20.84
C CYS A 34 -8.33 6.80 -19.59
N GLU A 35 -8.28 5.67 -18.89
CA GLU A 35 -7.31 5.46 -17.81
C GLU A 35 -5.92 5.24 -18.39
N ASN A 36 -4.92 5.89 -17.78
CA ASN A 36 -3.52 5.67 -18.07
C ASN A 36 -2.71 5.97 -16.82
N TYR A 37 -1.90 5.01 -16.37
CA TYR A 37 -1.27 5.04 -15.05
C TYR A 37 0.12 5.70 -15.07
N MET A 38 0.75 5.80 -16.24
CA MET A 38 2.07 6.39 -16.40
C MET A 38 2.09 7.32 -17.62
N TRP A 39 2.58 8.54 -17.40
CA TRP A 39 2.60 9.63 -18.38
C TRP A 39 1.21 10.05 -18.86
N HIS A 40 1.21 11.09 -19.70
CA HIS A 40 0.01 11.61 -20.34
C HIS A 40 0.13 11.49 -21.84
N TYR A 41 -0.92 10.96 -22.46
CA TYR A 41 -0.99 10.81 -23.90
C TYR A 41 -2.28 11.41 -24.43
N LEU A 42 -2.17 12.04 -25.60
CA LEU A 42 -3.30 12.41 -26.42
C LEU A 42 -3.42 11.36 -27.53
N TYR A 43 -4.59 10.74 -27.64
CA TYR A 43 -4.86 9.76 -28.68
C TYR A 43 -5.75 10.39 -29.74
N MET A 44 -5.32 10.34 -30.99
CA MET A 44 -6.07 10.86 -32.13
C MET A 44 -6.17 9.81 -33.22
N THR A 45 -7.32 9.74 -33.87
CA THR A 45 -7.44 8.97 -35.12
C THR A 45 -6.73 9.71 -36.25
N PRO A 46 -6.15 9.01 -37.25
CA PRO A 46 -5.48 9.66 -38.39
C PRO A 46 -6.35 10.71 -39.10
N ALA A 47 -7.64 10.43 -39.28
CA ALA A 47 -8.58 11.36 -39.91
C ALA A 47 -8.80 12.66 -39.11
N TYR A 48 -8.78 12.57 -37.78
CA TYR A 48 -8.92 13.74 -36.92
C TYR A 48 -7.61 14.54 -36.82
N TYR A 49 -6.46 13.85 -36.82
CA TYR A 49 -5.16 14.49 -36.91
C TYR A 49 -5.07 15.34 -38.18
N GLU A 50 -5.40 14.79 -39.34
CA GLU A 50 -5.39 15.51 -40.62
C GLU A 50 -6.37 16.68 -40.63
N LYS A 51 -7.54 16.55 -40.01
CA LYS A 51 -8.50 17.65 -39.86
C LYS A 51 -7.94 18.81 -39.03
N VAL A 52 -7.17 18.54 -37.98
CA VAL A 52 -6.64 19.55 -37.05
C VAL A 52 -5.34 20.17 -37.57
N TYR A 53 -4.43 19.34 -38.09
CA TYR A 53 -3.09 19.72 -38.50
C TYR A 53 -2.95 20.01 -40.00
N GLY A 54 -3.95 19.62 -40.82
CA GLY A 54 -3.96 19.85 -42.27
C GLY A 54 -3.04 18.93 -43.08
N GLU A 55 -2.47 17.90 -42.47
CA GLU A 55 -1.53 16.97 -43.10
C GLU A 55 -1.66 15.55 -42.54
N THR A 56 -1.10 14.58 -43.26
CA THR A 56 -1.05 13.18 -42.82
C THR A 56 -0.07 13.02 -41.64
N PRO A 57 -0.42 12.23 -40.61
CA PRO A 57 0.47 11.98 -39.49
C PRO A 57 1.73 11.23 -39.93
N ASP A 58 2.88 11.65 -39.41
CA ASP A 58 4.13 10.91 -39.56
C ASP A 58 4.25 9.85 -38.44
N TYR A 59 4.54 8.61 -38.81
CA TYR A 59 4.56 7.49 -37.87
C TYR A 59 6.00 7.21 -37.46
N ASN A 60 6.32 7.43 -36.19
CA ASN A 60 7.66 7.24 -35.63
C ASN A 60 7.77 6.01 -34.71
N SER A 61 6.70 5.23 -34.56
CA SER A 61 6.66 4.08 -33.64
C SER A 61 5.68 3.02 -34.14
N ILE A 62 6.07 1.76 -34.01
CA ILE A 62 5.24 0.60 -34.34
C ILE A 62 5.04 -0.21 -33.07
N PHE A 63 3.77 -0.41 -32.69
CA PHE A 63 3.41 -1.32 -31.62
C PHE A 63 3.05 -2.67 -32.21
N TYR A 64 3.63 -3.74 -31.65
CA TYR A 64 3.27 -5.11 -31.99
C TYR A 64 2.99 -5.91 -30.72
N LYS A 65 2.24 -6.99 -30.89
CA LYS A 65 1.90 -7.92 -29.82
C LYS A 65 2.01 -9.33 -30.38
N THR A 66 2.77 -10.19 -29.70
CA THR A 66 2.86 -11.61 -30.04
C THR A 66 1.58 -12.35 -29.65
N ALA A 67 1.22 -13.38 -30.42
CA ALA A 67 -0.03 -14.10 -30.22
C ALA A 67 -0.08 -14.80 -28.86
N ASP A 68 1.00 -15.50 -28.51
CA ASP A 68 1.12 -16.27 -27.28
C ASP A 68 1.62 -15.43 -26.09
N ARG A 69 1.97 -14.15 -26.35
CA ARG A 69 2.50 -13.20 -25.34
C ARG A 69 3.75 -13.73 -24.63
N ILE A 70 4.57 -14.49 -25.36
CA ILE A 70 5.85 -15.03 -24.88
C ILE A 70 6.94 -13.97 -25.12
N THR A 71 7.72 -13.68 -24.09
CA THR A 71 8.80 -12.67 -24.12
C THR A 71 9.86 -13.00 -25.16
N GLU A 72 10.38 -14.23 -25.16
CA GLU A 72 11.42 -14.67 -26.11
C GLU A 72 10.99 -14.53 -27.58
N GLU A 73 9.69 -14.75 -27.88
CA GLU A 73 9.15 -14.55 -29.22
C GLU A 73 9.13 -13.07 -29.60
N ALA A 74 8.72 -12.21 -28.66
CA ALA A 74 8.69 -10.77 -28.87
C ALA A 74 10.09 -10.21 -29.05
N GLU A 75 11.06 -10.70 -28.28
CA GLU A 75 12.48 -10.35 -28.37
C GLU A 75 13.06 -10.76 -29.72
N ARG A 76 12.83 -11.99 -30.19
CA ARG A 76 13.30 -12.44 -31.50
C ARG A 76 12.78 -11.57 -32.64
N ILE A 77 11.47 -11.28 -32.65
CA ILE A 77 10.86 -10.38 -33.65
C ILE A 77 11.46 -8.98 -33.56
N GLY A 78 11.72 -8.51 -32.34
CA GLY A 78 12.37 -7.23 -32.10
C GLY A 78 13.78 -7.21 -32.69
N GLU A 79 14.62 -8.20 -32.38
CA GLU A 79 15.98 -8.29 -32.94
C GLU A 79 15.99 -8.29 -34.47
N GLU A 80 15.07 -9.03 -35.10
CA GLU A 80 14.88 -9.01 -36.56
C GLU A 80 14.49 -7.61 -37.07
N ALA A 81 13.60 -6.91 -36.35
CA ALA A 81 13.20 -5.55 -36.70
C ALA A 81 14.35 -4.56 -36.51
N LEU A 82 15.20 -4.72 -35.48
CA LEU A 82 16.34 -3.84 -35.20
C LEU A 82 17.41 -3.93 -36.29
N ALA A 83 17.51 -5.08 -36.98
CA ALA A 83 18.42 -5.26 -38.11
C ALA A 83 17.98 -4.51 -39.37
N LEU A 84 16.74 -4.02 -39.44
CA LEU A 84 16.25 -3.22 -40.57
C LEU A 84 16.78 -1.78 -40.48
N PRO A 85 17.18 -1.15 -41.62
CA PRO A 85 17.80 0.17 -41.64
C PRO A 85 16.90 1.34 -41.18
N GLY A 86 15.63 1.09 -40.87
CA GLY A 86 14.67 2.09 -40.38
C GLY A 86 14.37 2.02 -38.88
N THR A 87 14.93 1.05 -38.15
CA THR A 87 14.63 0.84 -36.73
C THR A 87 15.73 1.44 -35.87
N LEU A 88 15.41 2.49 -35.11
CA LEU A 88 16.37 3.16 -34.23
C LEU A 88 16.52 2.44 -32.88
N SER A 89 15.40 1.99 -32.30
CA SER A 89 15.36 1.34 -31.00
C SER A 89 14.13 0.46 -30.86
N ILE A 90 14.18 -0.46 -29.91
CA ILE A 90 13.08 -1.34 -29.53
C ILE A 90 12.97 -1.33 -28.01
N SER A 91 11.74 -1.33 -27.52
CA SER A 91 11.43 -1.40 -26.10
C SER A 91 10.35 -2.43 -25.87
N TYR A 92 10.55 -3.28 -24.86
CA TYR A 92 9.62 -4.32 -24.49
C TYR A 92 8.85 -3.93 -23.24
N THR A 93 7.55 -4.19 -23.23
CA THR A 93 6.72 -3.98 -22.03
C THR A 93 7.15 -4.90 -20.88
N THR A 94 7.80 -6.01 -21.16
CA THR A 94 8.35 -6.94 -20.16
C THR A 94 9.51 -6.32 -19.40
N ASP A 95 10.44 -5.64 -20.08
CA ASP A 95 11.57 -4.96 -19.44
C ASP A 95 11.10 -3.79 -18.59
N LEU A 96 10.08 -3.06 -19.06
CA LEU A 96 9.44 -2.01 -18.28
C LEU A 96 8.79 -2.57 -17.02
N ARG A 97 8.11 -3.72 -17.13
CA ARG A 97 7.52 -4.41 -15.99
C ARG A 97 8.60 -4.87 -15.01
N GLU A 98 9.67 -5.49 -15.48
CA GLU A 98 10.76 -5.97 -14.62
C GLU A 98 11.45 -4.82 -13.89
N GLN A 99 11.67 -3.68 -14.55
CA GLN A 99 12.20 -2.48 -13.89
C GLN A 99 11.29 -1.98 -12.76
N VAL A 100 9.97 -1.96 -13.00
CA VAL A 100 8.98 -1.60 -11.96
C VAL A 100 8.98 -2.64 -10.83
N ASP A 101 8.97 -3.93 -11.15
CA ASP A 101 8.98 -5.02 -10.17
C ASP A 101 10.25 -4.98 -9.30
N ASN A 102 11.42 -4.69 -9.88
CA ASN A 102 12.68 -4.53 -9.14
C ASN A 102 12.67 -3.30 -8.22
N MET A 103 12.12 -2.17 -8.68
CA MET A 103 11.96 -0.99 -7.84
C MET A 103 11.01 -1.26 -6.65
N LEU A 104 9.89 -1.94 -6.90
CA LEU A 104 8.95 -2.33 -5.85
C LEU A 104 9.57 -3.35 -4.87
N GLY A 105 10.31 -4.33 -5.37
CA GLY A 105 11.01 -5.31 -4.54
C GLY A 105 12.03 -4.68 -3.58
N ALA A 106 12.76 -3.65 -4.03
CA ALA A 106 13.66 -2.90 -3.14
C ALA A 106 12.89 -2.15 -2.03
N LEU A 107 11.70 -1.63 -2.34
CA LEU A 107 10.83 -1.01 -1.34
C LEU A 107 10.26 -2.03 -0.35
N ASP A 108 9.95 -3.25 -0.79
CA ASP A 108 9.45 -4.33 0.07
C ASP A 108 10.44 -4.65 1.20
N GLU A 109 11.75 -4.69 0.91
CA GLU A 109 12.77 -4.89 1.94
C GLU A 109 12.73 -3.80 3.02
N VAL A 110 12.62 -2.53 2.60
CA VAL A 110 12.49 -1.39 3.52
C VAL A 110 11.20 -1.49 4.34
N ILE A 111 10.09 -1.84 3.71
CA ILE A 111 8.79 -2.01 4.37
C ILE A 111 8.86 -3.10 5.44
N VAL A 112 9.52 -4.23 5.17
CA VAL A 112 9.71 -5.30 6.17
C VAL A 112 10.47 -4.80 7.40
N VAL A 113 11.55 -4.02 7.20
CA VAL A 113 12.30 -3.42 8.32
C VAL A 113 11.43 -2.47 9.14
N LEU A 114 10.58 -1.66 8.48
CA LEU A 114 9.65 -0.76 9.16
C LEU A 114 8.57 -1.52 9.94
N ILE A 115 8.02 -2.61 9.39
CA ILE A 115 7.04 -3.46 10.07
C ILE A 115 7.66 -4.07 11.34
N ILE A 116 8.87 -4.62 11.26
CA ILE A 116 9.56 -5.19 12.42
C ILE A 116 9.84 -4.12 13.47
N SER A 117 10.30 -2.94 13.05
CA SER A 117 10.60 -1.82 13.96
C SER A 117 9.35 -1.30 14.66
N ALA A 118 8.26 -1.10 13.92
CA ALA A 118 6.96 -0.71 14.48
C ALA A 118 6.42 -1.79 15.42
N GLY A 119 6.58 -3.07 15.08
CA GLY A 119 6.23 -4.21 15.92
C GLY A 119 7.00 -4.25 17.23
N MET A 120 8.31 -4.00 17.20
CA MET A 120 9.14 -3.90 18.42
C MET A 120 8.70 -2.73 19.30
N LEU A 121 8.42 -1.57 18.70
CA LEU A 121 7.92 -0.40 19.43
C LEU A 121 6.57 -0.71 20.09
N ALA A 122 5.64 -1.32 19.35
CA ALA A 122 4.35 -1.75 19.87
C ALA A 122 4.52 -2.75 21.03
N PHE A 123 5.43 -3.73 20.90
CA PHE A 123 5.75 -4.67 21.96
C PHE A 123 6.21 -3.97 23.24
N VAL A 124 7.15 -3.01 23.14
CA VAL A 124 7.66 -2.26 24.31
C VAL A 124 6.54 -1.45 24.98
N VAL A 125 5.73 -0.75 24.21
CA VAL A 125 4.62 0.07 24.73
C VAL A 125 3.56 -0.81 25.40
N LEU A 126 3.12 -1.88 24.74
CA LEU A 126 2.12 -2.79 25.29
C LEU A 126 2.64 -3.54 26.53
N TYR A 127 3.91 -3.93 26.53
CA TYR A 127 4.55 -4.54 27.70
C TYR A 127 4.53 -3.59 28.90
N ASN A 128 4.92 -2.33 28.69
CA ASN A 128 4.95 -1.32 29.76
C ASN A 128 3.54 -1.01 30.30
N LEU A 129 2.56 -0.81 29.42
CA LEU A 129 1.17 -0.55 29.81
C LEU A 129 0.57 -1.73 30.59
N ASN A 130 0.76 -2.96 30.11
CA ASN A 130 0.30 -4.14 30.83
C ASN A 130 1.00 -4.29 32.18
N ASN A 131 2.29 -3.99 32.26
CA ASN A 131 3.02 -4.03 33.51
C ASN A 131 2.48 -3.02 34.54
N ILE A 132 2.15 -1.80 34.09
CA ILE A 132 1.49 -0.79 34.93
C ILE A 132 0.12 -1.30 35.40
N ASN A 133 -0.73 -1.76 34.48
CA ASN A 133 -2.08 -2.24 34.79
C ASN A 133 -2.09 -3.38 35.82
N ILE A 134 -1.16 -4.35 35.69
CA ILE A 134 -1.02 -5.44 36.66
C ILE A 134 -0.53 -4.95 38.02
N THR A 135 0.44 -4.03 38.04
CA THR A 135 1.00 -3.50 39.29
C THR A 135 -0.08 -2.73 40.06
N GLU A 136 -0.92 -1.95 39.36
CA GLU A 136 -2.06 -1.25 39.96
C GLU A 136 -3.10 -2.21 40.52
N ARG A 137 -3.39 -3.32 39.81
CA ARG A 137 -4.37 -4.33 40.23
C ARG A 137 -3.78 -5.46 41.08
N GLN A 138 -2.53 -5.37 41.50
CA GLN A 138 -1.82 -6.45 42.19
C GLN A 138 -2.52 -6.90 43.48
N ARG A 139 -3.14 -5.98 44.21
CA ARG A 139 -3.91 -6.27 45.44
C ARG A 139 -5.21 -7.02 45.14
N GLU A 140 -5.91 -6.67 44.06
CA GLU A 140 -7.10 -7.38 43.61
C GLU A 140 -6.76 -8.81 43.21
N LEU A 141 -5.69 -8.98 42.42
CA LEU A 141 -5.20 -10.28 41.96
C LEU A 141 -4.69 -11.15 43.14
N ALA A 142 -4.06 -10.56 44.15
CA ALA A 142 -3.64 -11.26 45.37
C ALA A 142 -4.83 -11.76 46.18
N THR A 143 -5.89 -10.94 46.32
CA THR A 143 -7.11 -11.32 47.03
C THR A 143 -7.81 -12.50 46.33
N LEU A 144 -7.91 -12.46 44.99
CA LEU A 144 -8.46 -13.56 44.19
C LEU A 144 -7.69 -14.86 44.40
N LYS A 145 -6.36 -14.82 44.43
CA LYS A 145 -5.57 -16.03 44.67
C LYS A 145 -5.70 -16.57 46.11
N VAL A 146 -5.88 -15.69 47.11
CA VAL A 146 -6.14 -16.09 48.51
C VAL A 146 -7.53 -16.74 48.66
N LEU A 147 -8.51 -16.32 47.85
CA LEU A 147 -9.83 -16.97 47.73
C LEU A 147 -9.79 -18.34 47.03
N GLY A 148 -8.61 -18.80 46.61
CA GLY A 148 -8.40 -20.13 46.04
C GLY A 148 -8.44 -20.21 44.51
N PHE A 149 -8.53 -19.07 43.80
CA PHE A 149 -8.51 -19.07 42.34
C PHE A 149 -7.13 -19.47 41.80
N TYR A 150 -7.11 -20.27 40.73
CA TYR A 150 -5.89 -20.72 40.09
C TYR A 150 -5.23 -19.60 39.27
N ASN A 151 -3.91 -19.65 39.12
CA ASN A 151 -3.15 -18.67 38.33
C ASN A 151 -3.69 -18.50 36.88
N GLY A 152 -4.24 -19.55 36.28
CA GLY A 152 -4.83 -19.50 34.95
C GLY A 152 -6.16 -18.75 34.89
N GLU A 153 -7.00 -18.84 35.92
CA GLU A 153 -8.28 -18.14 35.99
C GLU A 153 -8.07 -16.64 36.16
N VAL A 154 -7.11 -16.27 37.01
CA VAL A 154 -6.69 -14.87 37.23
C VAL A 154 -6.05 -14.28 35.96
N ALA A 155 -5.24 -15.05 35.24
CA ALA A 155 -4.68 -14.61 33.96
C ALA A 155 -5.75 -14.45 32.88
N MET A 156 -6.75 -15.34 32.84
CA MET A 156 -7.84 -15.28 31.86
C MET A 156 -8.75 -14.08 32.07
N TYR A 157 -8.93 -13.63 33.32
CA TYR A 157 -9.62 -12.38 33.62
C TYR A 157 -8.94 -11.18 32.95
N VAL A 158 -7.61 -11.03 33.13
CA VAL A 158 -6.82 -9.96 32.50
C VAL A 158 -6.80 -10.09 30.97
N TYR A 159 -6.69 -11.32 30.44
CA TYR A 159 -6.69 -11.53 28.99
C TYR A 159 -8.00 -11.14 28.30
N ARG A 160 -9.15 -11.27 28.97
CA ARG A 160 -10.43 -10.86 28.38
C ARG A 160 -10.47 -9.36 28.10
N GLU A 161 -9.98 -8.54 29.02
CA GLU A 161 -9.90 -7.09 28.81
C GLU A 161 -8.96 -6.76 27.64
N ASN A 162 -7.77 -7.38 27.61
CA ASN A 162 -6.81 -7.17 26.53
C ASN A 162 -7.32 -7.63 25.17
N ILE A 163 -8.04 -8.75 25.09
CA ILE A 163 -8.63 -9.23 23.83
C ILE A 163 -9.66 -8.23 23.30
N VAL A 164 -10.53 -7.70 24.16
CA VAL A 164 -11.53 -6.70 23.76
C VAL A 164 -10.84 -5.42 23.26
N LEU A 165 -9.83 -4.94 23.98
CA LEU A 165 -9.04 -3.77 23.58
C LEU A 165 -8.30 -3.99 22.25
N THR A 166 -7.72 -5.18 22.04
CA THR A 166 -7.06 -5.55 20.79
C THR A 166 -8.05 -5.58 19.62
N ILE A 167 -9.23 -6.16 19.80
CA ILE A 167 -10.25 -6.23 18.73
C ILE A 167 -10.71 -4.82 18.36
N LEU A 168 -11.03 -3.99 19.36
CA LEU A 168 -11.42 -2.60 19.12
C LEU A 168 -10.28 -1.83 18.45
N GLY A 169 -9.07 -1.94 18.97
CA GLY A 169 -7.87 -1.32 18.41
C GLY A 169 -7.61 -1.74 16.96
N ALA A 170 -7.81 -3.01 16.63
CA ALA A 170 -7.65 -3.51 15.26
C ALA A 170 -8.72 -2.96 14.32
N ILE A 171 -9.98 -2.88 14.75
CA ILE A 171 -11.07 -2.28 13.96
C ILE A 171 -10.78 -0.79 13.69
N PHE A 172 -10.44 -0.03 14.73
CA PHE A 172 -10.08 1.39 14.58
C PHE A 172 -8.83 1.57 13.74
N GLY A 173 -7.82 0.71 13.91
CA GLY A 173 -6.58 0.71 13.13
C GLY A 173 -6.83 0.48 11.64
N ILE A 174 -7.72 -0.45 11.29
CA ILE A 174 -8.12 -0.70 9.89
C ILE A 174 -8.83 0.52 9.29
N ILE A 175 -9.77 1.11 10.03
CA ILE A 175 -10.52 2.29 9.57
C ILE A 175 -9.59 3.48 9.36
N LEU A 176 -8.78 3.81 10.37
CA LEU A 176 -7.81 4.91 10.29
C LEU A 176 -6.74 4.65 9.23
N GLY A 177 -6.26 3.40 9.11
CA GLY A 177 -5.31 2.98 8.09
C GLY A 177 -5.85 3.18 6.68
N LYS A 178 -7.13 2.85 6.43
CA LYS A 178 -7.78 3.09 5.14
C LYS A 178 -7.86 4.59 4.81
N ILE A 179 -8.25 5.41 5.78
CA ILE A 179 -8.35 6.87 5.60
C ILE A 179 -6.97 7.45 5.30
N LEU A 180 -5.96 7.08 6.10
CA LEU A 180 -4.59 7.55 5.96
C LEU A 180 -3.98 7.10 4.63
N HIS A 181 -4.18 5.84 4.23
CA HIS A 181 -3.72 5.34 2.93
C HIS A 181 -4.35 6.14 1.78
N GLY A 182 -5.66 6.38 1.82
CA GLY A 182 -6.34 7.19 0.81
C GLY A 182 -5.82 8.63 0.75
N PHE A 183 -5.47 9.22 1.89
CA PHE A 183 -4.86 10.54 1.92
C PHE A 183 -3.43 10.54 1.32
N ILE A 184 -2.60 9.59 1.72
CA ILE A 184 -1.22 9.47 1.25
C ILE A 184 -1.18 9.20 -0.26
N ILE A 185 -1.99 8.27 -0.76
CA ILE A 185 -1.94 7.86 -2.18
C ILE A 185 -2.29 9.01 -3.12
N VAL A 186 -3.21 9.89 -2.72
CA VAL A 186 -3.57 11.09 -3.48
C VAL A 186 -2.50 12.18 -3.36
N THR A 187 -1.85 12.29 -2.21
CA THR A 187 -0.86 13.35 -1.95
C THR A 187 0.50 13.06 -2.61
N VAL A 188 0.89 11.80 -2.69
CA VAL A 188 2.16 11.35 -3.30
C VAL A 188 2.06 11.23 -4.83
N GLU A 189 0.84 11.24 -5.39
CA GLU A 189 0.55 11.18 -6.82
C GLU A 189 1.17 12.40 -7.55
N ILE A 190 2.35 12.20 -8.14
CA ILE A 190 3.00 13.21 -9.00
C ILE A 190 2.25 13.38 -10.32
N GLU A 191 2.47 14.49 -11.03
CA GLU A 191 1.76 14.80 -12.27
C GLU A 191 1.83 13.66 -13.30
N SER A 192 2.98 13.01 -13.43
CA SER A 192 3.23 11.98 -14.44
C SER A 192 2.72 10.58 -14.08
N VAL A 193 2.23 10.31 -12.87
CA VAL A 193 1.85 8.96 -12.44
C VAL A 193 0.53 8.98 -11.71
N MET A 194 -0.38 8.08 -12.10
CA MET A 194 -1.63 7.85 -11.37
C MET A 194 -1.51 6.53 -10.59
N PHE A 195 -1.69 6.59 -9.28
CA PHE A 195 -1.70 5.38 -8.45
C PHE A 195 -3.08 4.73 -8.41
N GLY A 196 -3.12 3.40 -8.44
CA GLY A 196 -4.33 2.65 -8.14
C GLY A 196 -4.78 2.91 -6.70
N ARG A 197 -6.06 3.24 -6.51
CA ARG A 197 -6.63 3.61 -5.19
C ARG A 197 -7.32 2.44 -4.49
N ASN A 198 -7.10 1.23 -4.98
CA ASN A 198 -7.74 0.02 -4.48
C ASN A 198 -6.84 -0.66 -3.46
N ILE A 199 -7.38 -0.91 -2.27
CA ILE A 199 -6.72 -1.73 -1.25
C ILE A 199 -7.40 -3.09 -1.28
N ASP A 200 -6.64 -4.14 -1.59
CA ASP A 200 -7.16 -5.50 -1.57
C ASP A 200 -7.59 -5.94 -0.17
N LEU A 201 -8.62 -6.78 -0.11
CA LEU A 201 -9.15 -7.30 1.15
C LEU A 201 -8.09 -8.11 1.92
N SER A 202 -7.19 -8.78 1.20
CA SER A 202 -6.06 -9.54 1.76
C SER A 202 -5.15 -8.67 2.62
N SER A 203 -4.89 -7.42 2.23
CA SER A 203 -4.06 -6.48 2.99
C SER A 203 -4.64 -6.18 4.37
N PHE A 204 -5.97 -6.05 4.47
CA PHE A 204 -6.65 -5.89 5.76
C PHE A 204 -6.56 -7.15 6.61
N VAL A 205 -6.66 -8.34 6.00
CA VAL A 205 -6.51 -9.62 6.70
C VAL A 205 -5.10 -9.76 7.25
N TYR A 206 -4.06 -9.45 6.46
CA TYR A 206 -2.68 -9.49 6.93
C TYR A 206 -2.43 -8.50 8.08
N GLY A 207 -2.93 -7.26 7.97
CA GLY A 207 -2.83 -6.27 9.05
C GLY A 207 -3.52 -6.73 10.35
N PHE A 208 -4.71 -7.33 10.23
CA PHE A 208 -5.44 -7.88 11.37
C PHE A 208 -4.69 -9.06 12.02
N LEU A 209 -4.22 -10.01 11.21
CA LEU A 209 -3.46 -11.18 11.70
C LEU A 209 -2.14 -10.77 12.34
N LEU A 210 -1.42 -9.81 11.78
CA LEU A 210 -0.21 -9.25 12.38
C LEU A 210 -0.52 -8.62 13.74
N THR A 211 -1.59 -7.83 13.84
CA THR A 211 -2.01 -7.21 15.10
C THR A 211 -2.34 -8.27 16.16
N LEU A 212 -3.07 -9.33 15.78
CA LEU A 212 -3.34 -10.45 16.68
C LEU A 212 -2.07 -11.19 17.10
N LEU A 213 -1.16 -11.45 16.16
CA LEU A 213 0.12 -12.10 16.44
C LEU A 213 0.93 -11.31 17.48
N PHE A 214 1.10 -10.01 17.28
CA PHE A 214 1.81 -9.15 18.25
C PHE A 214 1.11 -9.12 19.60
N SER A 215 -0.22 -9.02 19.62
CA SER A 215 -0.98 -9.06 20.88
C SER A 215 -0.78 -10.38 21.64
N LEU A 216 -0.78 -11.52 20.94
CA LEU A 216 -0.54 -12.83 21.53
C LEU A 216 0.89 -12.98 22.07
N LEU A 217 1.89 -12.49 21.33
CA LEU A 217 3.29 -12.51 21.76
C LEU A 217 3.49 -11.69 23.04
N VAL A 218 2.92 -10.48 23.11
CA VAL A 218 2.98 -9.64 24.32
C VAL A 218 2.27 -10.32 25.48
N ASN A 219 1.04 -10.79 25.29
CA ASN A 219 0.26 -11.48 26.32
C ASN A 219 1.00 -12.74 26.83
N GLY A 220 1.59 -13.53 25.93
CA GLY A 220 2.40 -14.70 26.29
C GLY A 220 3.63 -14.34 27.12
N ALA A 221 4.38 -13.30 26.74
CA ALA A 221 5.50 -12.80 27.54
C ALA A 221 5.06 -12.38 28.96
N MET A 222 3.86 -11.78 29.08
CA MET A 222 3.29 -11.36 30.35
C MET A 222 2.89 -12.54 31.26
N TYR A 223 2.41 -13.65 30.71
CA TYR A 223 2.09 -14.86 31.48
C TYR A 223 3.25 -15.31 32.38
N PHE A 224 4.46 -15.31 31.84
CA PHE A 224 5.66 -15.75 32.57
C PHE A 224 6.01 -14.80 33.72
N LYS A 225 5.65 -13.51 33.63
CA LYS A 225 5.85 -12.53 34.70
C LYS A 225 4.80 -12.68 35.80
N LEU A 226 3.53 -12.87 35.45
CA LEU A 226 2.44 -13.13 36.40
C LEU A 226 2.70 -14.36 37.27
N LYS A 227 3.35 -15.39 36.71
CA LYS A 227 3.76 -16.60 37.45
C LYS A 227 4.85 -16.32 38.51
N LYS A 228 5.66 -15.28 38.32
CA LYS A 228 6.78 -14.92 39.21
C LYS A 228 6.40 -13.91 40.29
N ILE A 229 5.16 -13.42 40.33
CA ILE A 229 4.72 -12.46 41.36
C ILE A 229 4.66 -13.16 42.71
N ASN A 230 5.49 -12.69 43.65
CA ASN A 230 5.62 -13.26 44.98
C ASN A 230 4.50 -12.72 45.88
N MET A 231 3.54 -13.58 46.20
CA MET A 231 2.29 -13.21 46.88
C MET A 231 2.52 -12.73 48.32
N VAL A 232 3.55 -13.27 48.98
CA VAL A 232 3.90 -12.98 50.38
C VAL A 232 4.53 -11.59 50.55
N GLU A 233 5.28 -11.14 49.56
CA GLU A 233 5.97 -9.84 49.57
C GLU A 233 5.00 -8.69 49.26
N SER A 234 4.01 -8.96 48.40
CA SER A 234 2.97 -8.03 48.00
C SER A 234 2.02 -7.62 49.14
N LEU A 235 1.90 -8.47 50.17
CA LEU A 235 1.11 -8.24 51.37
C LEU A 235 1.93 -7.64 52.53
N LYS A 236 3.27 -7.69 52.44
CA LYS A 236 4.18 -7.14 53.46
C LYS A 236 4.56 -5.67 53.24
N SER A 237 4.33 -5.10 52.07
CA SER A 237 4.72 -3.72 51.73
C SER A 237 3.84 -2.63 52.37
N VAL A 238 3.16 -2.94 53.48
CA VAL A 238 2.35 -2.01 54.28
C VAL A 238 2.91 -1.81 55.70
N GLU A 239 4.11 -2.33 56.00
CA GLU A 239 4.93 -1.79 57.10
C GLU A 239 6.10 -0.97 56.54
#